data_AF-A0A923ENQ9-F1
#
_entry.id   AF-A0A923ENQ9-F1
#
_cell.length_a   1.000
_cell.length_b   1.000
_cell.length_c   1.000
_cell.angle_alpha   90.00
_cell.angle_beta   90.00
_cell.angle_gamma   90.00
#
_symmetry.space_group_name_H-M   'P 1'
#
loop_
_entity.id
_entity.type
_entity.pdbx_description
1 polymer ?
#
loop_
_entity_poly.entity_id
_entity_poly.type
_entity_poly.pdbx_seq_one_letter_code
_entity_poly.pdbx_strand_id
1 'polypeptide(L)' 'MSRYPSLFAPLELGFTTLKNRVLMGSMHTGLEELPDGAQRLAAFTPSAPVTAWR' A
#
# COMPACT_ATOMS: atom_id res chain seq x y z
N MET A 1 13.16 -19.34 16.49
CA MET A 1 12.58 -19.28 15.13
C MET A 1 11.59 -18.13 15.09
N SER A 2 11.60 -17.30 14.02
CA SER A 2 10.59 -16.25 13.87
C SER A 2 9.23 -16.88 13.60
N ARG A 3 8.17 -16.31 14.17
CA ARG A 3 6.80 -16.85 14.06
C ARG A 3 6.24 -16.79 12.63
N TYR A 4 6.82 -15.92 11.80
CA TYR A 4 6.43 -15.70 10.41
C TYR A 4 7.69 -15.57 9.52
N PRO A 5 8.29 -16.69 9.09
CA PRO A 5 9.57 -16.67 8.38
C PRO A 5 9.50 -16.01 7.00
N SER A 6 8.32 -15.94 6.39
CA SER A 6 8.11 -15.40 5.04
C SER A 6 7.57 -13.98 5.00
N LEU A 7 7.26 -13.36 6.16
CA LEU A 7 6.56 -12.07 6.19
C LEU A 7 7.33 -10.96 5.47
N PHE A 8 8.65 -10.95 5.64
CA PHE A 8 9.56 -9.98 5.02
C PHE A 8 10.28 -10.55 3.79
N ALA A 9 9.92 -11.76 3.35
CA ALA A 9 10.45 -12.30 2.10
C ALA A 9 9.78 -11.59 0.90
N PRO A 10 10.52 -11.35 -0.20
CA PRO A 10 9.94 -10.78 -1.42
C PRO A 10 8.76 -11.59 -1.97
N LEU A 11 7.90 -10.93 -2.74
CA LEU A 11 6.77 -11.53 -3.43
C LEU A 11 6.73 -11.07 -4.89
N GLU A 12 6.93 -12.01 -5.80
CA GLU A 12 6.80 -11.82 -7.25
C GLU A 12 5.33 -11.89 -7.66
N LEU A 13 4.83 -10.87 -8.35
CA LEU A 13 3.46 -10.83 -8.89
C LEU A 13 3.41 -10.93 -10.42
N GLY A 14 4.55 -11.17 -11.06
CA GLY A 14 4.68 -11.26 -12.53
C GLY A 14 4.85 -9.93 -13.25
N PHE A 15 4.35 -8.82 -12.69
CA PHE A 15 4.54 -7.45 -13.19
C PHE A 15 5.41 -6.58 -12.28
N THR A 16 5.60 -7.00 -11.02
CA THR A 16 6.42 -6.30 -10.03
C THR A 16 6.85 -7.27 -8.93
N THR A 17 7.84 -6.83 -8.16
CA THR A 17 8.34 -7.52 -6.97
C THR A 17 8.07 -6.66 -5.75
N LEU A 18 7.25 -7.16 -4.83
CA LEU A 18 7.05 -6.52 -3.55
C LEU A 18 8.20 -6.88 -2.60
N LYS A 19 8.73 -5.88 -1.90
CA LYS A 19 9.85 -6.04 -0.96
C LYS A 19 9.51 -6.93 0.23
N ASN A 20 8.24 -6.99 0.61
CA ASN A 20 7.72 -7.80 1.69
C ASN A 20 6.25 -8.14 1.41
N ARG A 21 5.67 -8.98 2.26
CA ARG A 21 4.28 -9.45 2.15
C ARG A 21 3.32 -8.66 3.04
N VAL A 22 3.70 -7.45 3.45
CA VAL A 22 2.85 -6.53 4.23
C VAL A 22 2.18 -5.58 3.27
N LEU A 23 0.87 -5.75 3.12
CA LEU A 23 0.04 -4.98 2.20
C LEU A 23 -0.99 -4.18 2.97
N MET A 24 -1.26 -2.97 2.49
CA MET A 24 -2.41 -2.19 2.92
C MET A 24 -3.62 -2.68 2.12
N GLY A 25 -4.65 -3.17 2.81
CA GLY A 25 -5.88 -3.65 2.17
C GLY A 25 -6.72 -2.51 1.58
N SER A 26 -7.75 -2.81 0.79
CA SER A 26 -8.72 -1.78 0.40
C SER A 26 -9.40 -1.22 1.65
N MET A 27 -9.48 0.10 1.77
CA MET A 27 -10.10 0.78 2.90
C MET A 27 -11.07 1.85 2.36
N HIS A 28 -12.31 1.84 2.86
CA HIS A 28 -13.24 2.95 2.67
C HIS A 28 -13.05 3.90 3.86
N THR A 29 -12.33 4.99 3.64
CA THR A 29 -11.90 5.88 4.72
C THR A 29 -12.96 6.89 5.13
N GLY A 30 -13.98 7.10 4.27
CA GLY A 30 -14.97 8.16 4.41
C GLY A 30 -14.41 9.56 4.13
N LEU A 31 -13.12 9.67 3.82
CA LEU A 31 -12.48 10.95 3.48
C LEU A 31 -12.85 11.39 2.05
N GLU A 32 -13.25 10.45 1.21
CA GLU A 32 -13.66 10.66 -0.18
C GLU A 32 -14.87 11.61 -0.30
N GLU A 33 -15.73 11.63 0.72
CA GLU A 33 -16.99 12.40 0.74
C GLU A 33 -16.85 13.79 1.37
N LEU A 34 -15.70 14.08 1.98
CA LEU A 34 -15.45 15.37 2.62
C LEU A 34 -15.01 16.43 1.61
N PRO A 35 -15.22 17.73 1.92
CA PRO A 35 -14.52 18.80 1.22
C PRO A 35 -13.01 18.56 1.26
N ASP A 36 -12.36 18.72 0.10
CA ASP A 36 -10.94 18.41 -0.12
C ASP A 36 -10.56 16.94 0.09
N GLY A 37 -11.49 16.02 -0.17
CA GLY A 37 -11.30 14.58 0.02
C GLY A 37 -10.04 14.04 -0.67
N ALA A 38 -9.71 14.51 -1.87
CA ALA A 38 -8.50 14.10 -2.59
C ALA A 38 -7.21 14.47 -1.83
N GLN A 39 -7.11 15.69 -1.30
CA GLN A 39 -5.96 16.15 -0.53
C GLN A 39 -5.83 15.39 0.79
N ARG A 40 -6.96 15.10 1.43
CA ARG A 40 -7.02 14.30 2.67
C ARG A 40 -6.58 12.86 2.44
N LEU A 41 -7.04 12.24 1.36
CA LEU A 41 -6.62 10.89 0.94
C LEU A 41 -5.14 10.83 0.58
N ALA A 42 -4.63 11.84 -0.11
CA ALA A 42 -3.21 11.95 -0.45
C ALA A 42 -2.33 12.13 0.79
N ALA A 43 -2.81 12.83 1.82
CA ALA A 43 -2.10 12.96 3.09
C ALA A 43 -2.19 11.68 3.94
N PHE A 44 -3.32 10.95 3.87
CA PHE A 44 -3.53 9.69 4.59
C PHE A 44 -2.71 8.53 4.01
N THR A 45 -2.69 8.43 2.68
CA THR A 45 -1.95 7.38 1.99
C THR A 45 -0.47 7.77 2.00
N PRO A 46 0.43 6.95 2.59
CA PRO A 46 1.85 7.25 2.54
C PRO A 46 2.28 7.41 1.08
N SER A 47 3.04 8.47 0.79
CA SER A 47 3.55 8.77 -0.55
C SER A 47 4.58 7.73 -0.98
N ALA A 48 4.12 6.52 -1.30
CA ALA A 48 4.88 5.60 -2.10
C ALA A 48 4.97 6.21 -3.51
N PRO A 49 6.16 6.19 -4.15
CA PRO A 49 6.28 6.71 -5.50
C PRO A 49 5.29 5.98 -6.42
N VAL A 50 4.37 6.74 -7.01
CA VAL A 50 3.38 6.28 -8.01
C VAL A 50 4.05 5.65 -9.24
N THR A 51 5.36 5.85 -9.41
CA THR A 51 6.16 5.26 -10.50
C THR A 51 6.33 3.74 -10.43
N ALA A 52 5.77 3.06 -9.42
CA ALA A 52 5.74 1.59 -9.35
C ALA A 52 4.56 0.94 -10.11
N TRP A 53 3.67 1.74 -10.70
CA TRP A 53 2.49 1.26 -11.45
C TRP A 53 2.47 1.79 -12.90
N ARG A 54 3.62 1.73 -13.58
CA ARG A 54 3.71 1.87 -15.04
C ARG A 54 4.37 0.63 -15.63
#